data_AF-A0A6A4H0C4-F1
#
_entry.id   AF-A0A6A4H0C4-F1
#
_cell.length_a   1.000
_cell.length_b   1.000
_cell.length_c   1.000
_cell.angle_alpha   90.00
_cell.angle_beta   90.00
_cell.angle_gamma   90.00
#
_symmetry.space_group_name_H-M   'P 1'
#
loop_
_entity.id
_entity.type
_entity.pdbx_description
1 polymer ?
#
loop_
_entity_poly.entity_id
_entity_poly.type
_entity_poly.pdbx_seq_one_letter_code
_entity_poly.pdbx_strand_id
1 'polypeptide(L)'
;RSHAQLTRALEEVWYAWEDMQHTVEFMECKAEWWVKRADWRKVEDEALRKGLNAYALKQASIQTRLKEMCITIWKKPLDGSEHMEDAGD
;
A
#
# COMPACT_ATOMS: atom_id res chain seq x y z
N ARG A 1 -8.96 -11.03 35.16
CA ARG A 1 -9.72 -10.98 33.88
C ARG A 1 -9.27 -9.82 32.97
N SER A 2 -8.83 -8.68 33.52
CA SER A 2 -8.39 -7.50 32.74
C SER A 2 -7.04 -7.68 31.99
N HIS A 3 -6.01 -8.27 32.62
CA HIS A 3 -4.67 -8.39 31.99
C HIS A 3 -4.63 -9.20 30.70
N ALA A 4 -5.34 -10.34 30.63
CA ALA A 4 -5.35 -11.18 29.42
C ALA A 4 -6.01 -10.49 28.21
N GLN A 5 -6.99 -9.62 28.46
CA GLN A 5 -7.65 -8.83 27.42
C GLN A 5 -6.71 -7.72 26.90
N LEU A 6 -5.97 -7.08 27.82
CA LEU A 6 -4.98 -6.06 27.46
C LEU A 6 -3.82 -6.65 26.64
N THR A 7 -3.28 -7.81 27.04
CA THR A 7 -2.22 -8.49 26.29
C THR A 7 -2.66 -8.81 24.87
N ARG A 8 -3.86 -9.39 24.71
CA ARG A 8 -4.41 -9.70 23.40
C ARG A 8 -4.63 -8.45 22.54
N ALA A 9 -5.15 -7.38 23.13
CA ALA A 9 -5.35 -6.13 22.39
C ALA A 9 -4.01 -5.55 21.88
N LEU A 10 -2.94 -5.64 22.69
CA LEU A 10 -1.61 -5.22 22.26
C LEU A 10 -1.04 -6.11 21.14
N GLU A 11 -1.24 -7.43 21.21
CA GLU A 11 -0.87 -8.36 20.15
C GLU A 11 -1.59 -8.03 18.84
N GLU A 12 -2.90 -7.76 18.88
CA GLU A 12 -3.70 -7.40 17.72
C GLU A 12 -3.22 -6.08 17.08
N VAL A 13 -2.85 -5.07 17.89
CA VAL A 13 -2.24 -3.82 17.40
C VAL A 13 -0.89 -4.09 16.73
N TRP A 14 -0.06 -4.96 17.32
CA TRP A 14 1.25 -5.29 16.78
C TRP A 14 1.15 -6.01 15.44
N TYR A 15 0.25 -7.00 15.31
CA TYR A 15 -0.01 -7.67 14.05
C TYR A 15 -0.56 -6.73 12.97
N ALA A 16 -1.47 -5.82 13.33
CA ALA A 16 -1.97 -4.84 12.39
C ALA A 16 -0.83 -3.94 11.88
N TRP A 17 0.08 -3.52 12.75
CA TRP A 17 1.23 -2.73 12.36
C TRP A 17 2.19 -3.49 11.42
N GLU A 18 2.48 -4.76 11.72
CA GLU A 18 3.30 -5.61 10.86
C GLU A 18 2.67 -5.82 9.47
N ASP A 19 1.36 -6.10 9.42
CA ASP A 19 0.64 -6.27 8.14
C ASP A 19 0.64 -4.99 7.29
N MET A 20 0.50 -3.83 7.94
CA MET A 20 0.63 -2.52 7.28
C MET A 20 2.02 -2.33 6.66
N GLN A 21 3.09 -2.67 7.40
CA GLN A 21 4.46 -2.59 6.90
C GLN A 21 4.68 -3.52 5.71
N HIS A 22 4.32 -4.80 5.84
CA HIS A 22 4.44 -5.77 4.76
C HIS A 22 3.66 -5.37 3.52
N THR A 23 2.47 -4.80 3.68
CA THR A 23 1.66 -4.31 2.55
C THR A 23 2.38 -3.18 1.78
N VAL A 24 2.99 -2.23 2.49
CA VAL A 24 3.75 -1.12 1.88
C VAL A 24 4.99 -1.62 1.15
N GLU A 25 5.76 -2.50 1.79
CA GLU A 25 6.95 -3.13 1.20
C GLU A 25 6.60 -3.95 -0.03
N PHE A 26 5.49 -4.71 0.03
CA PHE A 26 5.01 -5.48 -1.10
C PHE A 26 4.66 -4.58 -2.29
N MET A 27 3.90 -3.50 -2.07
CA MET A 27 3.51 -2.58 -3.15
C MET A 27 4.73 -1.91 -3.79
N GLU A 28 5.73 -1.53 -2.98
CA GLU A 28 7.00 -0.97 -3.46
C GLU A 28 7.77 -1.98 -4.31
N CYS A 29 7.98 -3.19 -3.80
CA CYS A 29 8.65 -4.27 -4.52
C CYS A 29 7.92 -4.60 -5.84
N LYS A 30 6.58 -4.62 -5.83
CA LYS A 30 5.78 -4.83 -7.04
C LYS A 30 5.90 -3.69 -8.04
N ALA A 31 5.96 -2.44 -7.59
CA ALA A 31 6.17 -1.29 -8.46
C ALA A 31 7.53 -1.39 -9.17
N GLU A 32 8.60 -1.64 -8.43
CA GLU A 32 9.93 -1.84 -9.00
C GLU A 32 9.98 -3.02 -9.98
N TRP A 33 9.32 -4.11 -9.63
CA TRP A 33 9.24 -5.29 -10.49
C TRP A 33 8.57 -4.96 -11.83
N TRP A 34 7.52 -4.13 -11.84
CA TRP A 34 6.90 -3.66 -13.07
C TRP A 34 7.83 -2.77 -13.89
N VAL A 35 8.57 -1.86 -13.26
CA VAL A 35 9.58 -1.02 -13.94
C VAL A 35 10.65 -1.88 -14.61
N LYS A 36 11.22 -2.84 -13.86
CA LYS A 36 12.22 -3.79 -14.40
C LYS A 36 11.66 -4.64 -15.54
N ARG A 37 10.34 -4.88 -15.55
CA ARG A 37 9.66 -5.69 -16.57
C ARG A 37 9.34 -4.93 -17.85
N ALA A 38 9.36 -3.60 -17.85
CA ALA A 38 9.01 -2.77 -19.00
C ALA A 38 9.84 -3.09 -20.25
N ASP A 39 11.11 -3.47 -20.07
CA ASP A 39 12.03 -3.82 -21.16
C ASP A 39 12.41 -5.31 -21.19
N TRP A 40 11.73 -6.14 -20.38
CA TRP A 40 12.09 -7.56 -20.25
C TRP A 40 11.72 -8.37 -21.49
N ARG A 41 10.57 -8.07 -22.12
CA ARG A 41 10.14 -8.77 -23.34
C ARG A 41 10.69 -8.06 -24.57
N LYS A 42 11.65 -8.70 -25.25
CA LYS A 42 12.13 -8.26 -26.57
C LYS A 42 11.10 -8.63 -27.62
N VAL A 43 10.60 -7.62 -28.33
CA VAL A 43 9.61 -7.75 -29.40
C VAL A 43 10.07 -6.91 -30.57
N GLU A 44 10.00 -7.46 -31.79
CA GLU A 44 10.41 -6.76 -33.03
C GLU A 44 9.38 -5.71 -33.46
N ASP A 45 8.10 -5.97 -33.19
CA ASP A 45 7.02 -5.02 -33.45
C ASP A 45 7.10 -3.81 -32.49
N GLU A 46 7.37 -2.65 -33.08
CA GLU A 46 7.61 -1.40 -32.34
C GLU A 46 6.36 -0.91 -31.60
N ALA A 47 5.16 -1.09 -32.19
CA ALA A 47 3.92 -0.67 -31.57
C ALA A 47 3.61 -1.50 -30.32
N LEU A 48 3.77 -2.82 -30.41
CA LEU A 48 3.62 -3.75 -29.30
C LEU A 48 4.67 -3.50 -28.23
N ARG A 49 5.92 -3.23 -28.59
CA ARG A 49 6.99 -2.86 -27.65
C ARG A 49 6.62 -1.62 -26.83
N LYS A 50 6.17 -0.55 -27.50
CA LYS A 50 5.69 0.67 -26.82
C LYS A 50 4.49 0.39 -25.92
N GLY A 51 3.53 -0.41 -26.38
CA GLY A 51 2.34 -0.78 -25.59
C GLY A 51 2.69 -1.54 -24.32
N LEU A 52 3.62 -2.51 -24.41
CA LEU A 52 4.09 -3.28 -23.26
C LEU A 52 4.83 -2.40 -22.24
N ASN A 53 5.71 -1.52 -22.72
CA ASN A 53 6.44 -0.59 -21.86
C ASN A 53 5.47 0.37 -21.14
N ALA A 54 4.55 1.00 -21.89
CA ALA A 54 3.53 1.89 -21.33
C ALA A 54 2.64 1.18 -20.30
N TYR A 55 2.23 -0.05 -20.58
CA TYR A 55 1.45 -0.85 -19.64
C TYR A 55 2.22 -1.13 -18.35
N ALA A 56 3.47 -1.58 -18.45
CA ALA A 56 4.31 -1.88 -17.29
C ALA A 56 4.53 -0.64 -16.42
N LEU A 57 4.86 0.50 -17.01
CA LEU A 57 5.02 1.76 -16.29
C LEU A 57 3.71 2.23 -15.64
N LYS A 58 2.56 2.03 -16.31
CA LYS A 58 1.25 2.33 -15.72
C LYS A 58 0.97 1.45 -14.50
N GLN A 59 1.28 0.16 -14.56
CA GLN A 59 1.13 -0.75 -13.42
C GLN A 59 2.04 -0.36 -12.25
N ALA A 60 3.29 0.02 -12.53
CA ALA A 60 4.19 0.54 -11.50
C ALA A 60 3.60 1.78 -10.80
N SER A 61 3.11 2.74 -11.57
CA SER A 61 2.46 3.95 -11.05
C SER A 61 1.23 3.64 -10.19
N ILE A 62 0.40 2.65 -10.57
CA ILE A 62 -0.75 2.23 -9.78
C ILE A 62 -0.31 1.66 -8.43
N GLN A 63 0.71 0.81 -8.40
CA GLN A 63 1.23 0.22 -7.16
C GLN A 63 1.82 1.30 -6.23
N THR A 64 2.57 2.26 -6.77
CA THR A 64 3.08 3.40 -6.00
C THR A 64 1.94 4.22 -5.39
N ARG A 65 0.88 4.50 -6.16
CA ARG A 65 -0.27 5.26 -5.66
C ARG A 65 -1.05 4.49 -4.60
N LEU A 66 -1.21 3.17 -4.75
CA LEU A 66 -1.83 2.33 -3.72
C LEU A 66 -1.02 2.39 -2.41
N LYS A 67 0.32 2.33 -2.50
CA LYS A 67 1.21 2.48 -1.34
C LYS A 67 0.95 3.79 -0.60
N GLU A 68 0.91 4.91 -1.33
CA GLU A 68 0.64 6.23 -0.77
C GLU A 68 -0.75 6.34 -0.15
N MET A 69 -1.77 5.76 -0.79
CA MET A 69 -3.13 5.72 -0.27
C MET A 69 -3.20 4.93 1.04
N CYS A 70 -2.60 3.75 1.11
CA CYS A 70 -2.51 2.94 2.33
C CYS A 70 -1.85 3.73 3.47
N ILE A 71 -0.67 4.33 3.22
CA ILE A 71 0.04 5.15 4.21
C ILE A 71 -0.83 6.31 4.69
N THR A 72 -1.53 6.99 3.78
CA THR A 72 -2.41 8.12 4.12
C THR A 72 -3.57 7.67 5.01
N ILE A 73 -4.24 6.57 4.64
CA ILE A 73 -5.37 6.02 5.41
C ILE A 73 -4.93 5.60 6.80
N TRP A 74 -3.76 4.97 6.96
CA TRP A 74 -3.29 4.51 8.28
C TRP A 74 -2.72 5.63 9.16
N LYS A 75 -2.27 6.75 8.57
CA LYS A 75 -1.85 7.93 9.33
C LYS A 75 -3.04 8.78 9.81
N LYS A 76 -4.16 8.78 9.07
CA LYS A 76 -5.34 9.61 9.38
C LYS A 76 -5.88 9.43 10.83
N PRO A 77 -6.01 8.22 11.39
CA PRO A 77 -6.43 8.03 12.79
C PRO A 77 -5.42 8.52 13.83
N LEU A 78 -4.15 8.70 13.46
CA LEU A 78 -3.09 9.13 14.37
C LEU A 78 -3.03 10.66 14.50
N ASP A 79 -3.64 11.40 13.58
CA ASP A 79 -3.64 12.87 13.55
C ASP A 79 -4.72 13.50 14.47
N GLY A 80 -5.49 12.68 15.21
CA GLY A 80 -6.38 13.14 16.29
C GLY A 80 -7.57 14.01 15.87
N SER A 81 -7.88 14.10 14.57
CA SER A 81 -8.90 15.03 14.05
C SER A 81 -10.31 14.44 13.90
N GLU A 82 -10.50 13.14 14.14
CA GLU A 82 -11.82 12.50 14.06
C GLU A 82 -12.27 11.99 15.44
N HIS A 83 -12.70 12.92 16.31
CA HIS A 83 -13.69 12.66 17.38
C HIS A 83 -14.11 13.98 18.07
N MET A 84 -14.74 14.90 17.32
CA MET A 84 -15.43 16.05 17.93
C MET A 84 -16.72 16.48 17.18
N GLU A 85 -17.38 15.55 16.49
CA GLU A 85 -18.66 15.83 15.80
C GLU A 85 -19.82 14.92 16.24
N ASP A 86 -19.78 14.35 17.45
CA ASP A 86 -20.95 13.69 18.03
C ASP A 86 -21.12 14.03 19.51
N ALA A 87 -21.52 15.27 19.76
CA ALA A 87 -22.07 15.73 21.04
C ALA A 87 -23.00 16.91 20.74
N GLY A 88 -24.14 16.61 20.12
CA GLY A 88 -25.15 17.60 19.77
C GLY A 88 -26.52 16.97 19.53
N ASP A 89 -27.11 16.43 20.60
CA ASP A 89 -28.55 16.54 20.93
C ASP A 89 -28.76 16.37 22.44
#